data_AF-A0A3F3J9H0-F1
#
_entry.id   AF-A0A3F3J9H0-F1
#
_cell.length_a   1.000
_cell.length_b   1.000
_cell.length_c   1.000
_cell.angle_alpha   90.00
_cell.angle_beta   90.00
_cell.angle_gamma   90.00
#
_symmetry.space_group_name_H-M   'P 1'
#
loop_
_entity.id
_entity.type
_entity.pdbx_description
1 polymer ?
#
loop_
_entity_poly.entity_id
_entity_poly.type
_entity_poly.pdbx_seq_one_letter_code
_entity_poly.pdbx_strand_id
1 'polypeptide(L)' 'MPHACKISEVIELLQQHQHDDFVLCSVWYEDDVRNVDDSVTTEEARAAIHHAASHHDAEQGINWDTLEAALDAIRQ' A
#
# COMPACT_ATOMS: atom_id res chain seq x y z
N MET A 1 -2.38 7.49 8.41
CA MET A 1 -1.15 6.76 8.04
C MET A 1 -1.58 5.52 7.27
N PRO A 2 -1.12 5.31 6.03
CA PRO A 2 -1.44 4.10 5.27
C PRO A 2 -0.96 2.87 6.05
N HIS A 3 -1.79 1.83 6.07
CA HIS A 3 -1.50 0.58 6.74
C HIS A 3 -1.72 -0.56 5.74
N ALA A 4 -0.69 -1.38 5.52
CA ALA A 4 -0.80 -2.54 4.67
C ALA A 4 -1.52 -3.66 5.42
N CYS A 5 -2.73 -3.98 4.98
CA CYS A 5 -3.63 -4.93 5.62
C CYS A 5 -4.49 -5.67 4.57
N LYS A 6 -5.29 -6.64 5.03
CA LYS A 6 -6.25 -7.36 4.19
C LYS A 6 -7.50 -6.50 3.96
N ILE A 7 -8.20 -6.75 2.86
CA ILE A 7 -9.49 -6.09 2.55
C ILE A 7 -10.53 -6.30 3.66
N SER A 8 -10.55 -7.46 4.32
CA SER A 8 -11.44 -7.69 5.47
C SER A 8 -11.19 -6.70 6.60
N GLU A 9 -9.92 -6.36 6.88
CA GLU A 9 -9.54 -5.39 7.91
C GLU A 9 -9.92 -3.97 7.50
N VAL A 10 -9.83 -3.63 6.20
CA VAL A 10 -10.36 -2.37 5.66
C VAL A 10 -11.88 -2.29 5.84
N ILE A 11 -12.61 -3.38 5.55
CA ILE A 11 -14.06 -3.43 5.73
C ILE A 11 -14.42 -3.24 7.21
N GLU A 12 -13.74 -3.95 8.11
CA GLU A 12 -13.93 -3.82 9.56
C GLU A 12 -13.65 -2.38 10.05
N LEU A 13 -12.63 -1.72 9.50
CA LEU A 13 -12.37 -0.30 9.78
C LEU A 13 -13.50 0.60 9.27
N LEU A 14 -13.94 0.40 8.02
CA LEU A 14 -15.02 1.19 7.42
C LEU A 14 -16.35 1.03 8.17
N GLN A 15 -16.63 -0.15 8.72
CA GLN A 15 -17.83 -0.42 9.54
C GLN A 15 -17.86 0.34 10.87
N GLN A 16 -16.73 0.92 11.32
CA GLN A 16 -16.66 1.73 12.55
C GLN A 16 -17.11 3.18 12.34
N HIS A 17 -17.25 3.64 11.09
CA HIS A 17 -17.63 5.01 10.75
C HIS A 17 -19.15 5.22 10.70
N GLN A 18 -19.61 6.44 10.96
CA GLN A 18 -21.01 6.84 10.80
C GLN A 18 -21.34 7.09 9.33
N HIS A 19 -22.63 7.01 8.98
CA HIS A 19 -23.10 7.07 7.59
C HIS A 19 -22.66 8.33 6.81
N ASP A 20 -22.53 9.46 7.49
CA ASP A 20 -22.19 10.74 6.86
C ASP A 20 -20.71 11.13 7.05
N ASP A 21 -19.88 10.21 7.58
CA ASP A 21 -18.44 10.45 7.73
C ASP A 21 -17.76 10.55 6.35
N PHE A 22 -16.99 11.61 6.15
CA PHE A 22 -16.14 11.74 4.97
C PHE A 22 -14.87 10.91 5.15
N VAL A 23 -14.75 9.81 4.40
CA VAL A 23 -13.61 8.89 4.48
C VAL A 23 -12.87 8.84 3.14
N LEU A 24 -11.55 9.01 3.21
CA LEU A 24 -10.62 8.77 2.10
C LEU A 24 -9.69 7.61 2.47
N CYS A 25 -9.73 6.53 1.71
CA CYS A 25 -8.84 5.38 1.88
C CYS A 25 -7.98 5.20 0.63
N SER A 26 -6.67 5.07 0.82
CA SER A 26 -5.75 4.62 -0.22
C SER A 26 -5.61 3.10 -0.11
N VAL A 27 -5.90 2.39 -1.20
CA VAL A 27 -5.76 0.92 -1.28
C VAL A 27 -4.76 0.60 -2.39
N TRP A 28 -3.82 -0.28 -2.08
CA TRP A 28 -2.78 -0.75 -2.98
C TRP A 28 -2.78 -2.26 -3.03
N TYR A 29 -2.59 -2.81 -4.22
CA TYR A 29 -2.63 -4.24 -4.49
C TYR A 29 -1.28 -4.75 -4.94
N GLU A 30 -1.06 -6.05 -4.80
CA GLU A 30 0.16 -6.69 -5.31
C GLU A 30 0.34 -6.44 -6.82
N ASP A 31 -0.77 -6.35 -7.57
CA ASP A 31 -0.74 -6.06 -9.01
C ASP A 31 -0.25 -4.65 -9.32
N ASP A 32 -0.42 -3.68 -8.41
CA ASP A 32 0.15 -2.34 -8.59
C ASP A 32 1.68 -2.38 -8.53
N VAL A 33 2.24 -3.26 -7.68
CA VAL A 33 3.68 -3.52 -7.63
C VAL A 33 4.13 -4.29 -8.88
N ARG A 34 3.34 -5.25 -9.36
CA ARG A 34 3.65 -5.99 -10.59
C ARG A 34 3.59 -5.14 -11.85
N ASN A 35 2.83 -4.03 -11.83
CA ASN A 35 2.87 -3.04 -12.90
C ASN A 35 4.19 -2.27 -12.94
N VAL A 36 4.94 -2.21 -11.83
CA VAL A 36 6.29 -1.64 -11.76
C VAL A 36 7.33 -2.68 -12.22
N ASP A 37 7.25 -3.90 -11.69
CA ASP A 37 8.13 -5.02 -12.06
C ASP A 37 7.32 -6.33 -12.07
N ASP A 38 7.15 -6.92 -13.25
CA ASP A 38 6.29 -8.09 -13.47
C ASP A 38 6.89 -9.40 -12.92
N SER A 39 8.18 -9.38 -12.56
CA SER A 39 8.90 -10.53 -12.02
C SER A 39 8.76 -10.68 -10.49
N VAL A 40 8.17 -9.69 -9.83
CA VAL A 40 8.06 -9.61 -8.37
C VAL A 40 7.18 -10.73 -7.83
N THR A 41 7.70 -11.45 -6.82
CA THR A 41 6.95 -12.49 -6.11
C THR A 41 5.83 -11.90 -5.23
N THR A 42 4.86 -12.71 -4.84
CA THR A 42 3.80 -12.29 -3.90
C THR A 42 4.38 -11.76 -2.59
N GLU A 43 5.41 -12.41 -2.08
CA GLU A 43 6.10 -12.03 -0.85
C GLU A 43 6.81 -10.68 -0.98
N GLU A 44 7.56 -10.47 -2.07
CA GLU A 44 8.21 -9.18 -2.35
C GLU A 44 7.18 -8.06 -2.57
N ALA A 45 6.09 -8.32 -3.30
CA ALA A 45 5.05 -7.33 -3.54
C ALA A 45 4.40 -6.88 -2.22
N ARG A 46 4.10 -7.82 -1.33
CA ARG A 46 3.60 -7.49 0.02
C ARG A 46 4.63 -6.73 0.84
N ALA A 47 5.89 -7.16 0.81
CA ALA A 47 6.97 -6.48 1.53
C ALA A 47 7.17 -5.04 1.04
N ALA A 48 7.08 -4.80 -0.27
CA ALA A 48 7.17 -3.47 -0.87
C ALA A 48 6.00 -2.58 -0.44
N ILE A 49 4.76 -3.08 -0.47
CA ILE A 49 3.59 -2.33 0.01
C ILE A 49 3.71 -2.01 1.51
N HIS A 50 4.16 -2.96 2.33
CA HIS A 50 4.42 -2.72 3.75
C HIS A 50 5.51 -1.65 3.94
N HIS A 51 6.60 -1.73 3.17
CA HIS A 51 7.68 -0.77 3.25
C HIS A 51 7.23 0.63 2.86
N ALA A 52 6.52 0.78 1.73
CA ALA A 52 5.96 2.05 1.27
C ALA A 52 4.97 2.64 2.30
N ALA A 53 4.08 1.82 2.88
CA ALA A 53 3.16 2.27 3.92
C ALA A 53 3.88 2.87 5.15
N SER A 54 5.03 2.31 5.51
CA SER A 54 5.82 2.78 6.66
C SER A 54 6.79 3.93 6.35
N HIS A 55 7.23 4.11 5.09
CA HIS A 55 8.35 5.00 4.75
C HIS A 55 8.09 5.99 3.61
N HIS A 56 6.88 6.03 3.02
CA HIS A 56 6.55 7.01 1.99
C HIS A 56 6.71 8.46 2.47
N ASP A 57 7.05 9.34 1.53
CA ASP A 57 6.99 10.78 1.72
C ASP A 57 5.52 11.22 1.81
N ALA A 58 5.13 11.84 2.92
CA ALA A 58 3.76 12.31 3.14
C ALA A 58 3.36 13.45 2.19
N GLU A 59 4.30 14.19 1.61
CA GLU A 59 4.00 15.22 0.60
C GLU A 59 3.67 14.62 -0.77
N GLN A 60 4.16 13.42 -1.07
CA GLN A 60 3.94 12.73 -2.34
C GLN A 60 2.88 11.62 -2.25
N GLY A 61 2.68 11.06 -1.06
CA GLY A 61 1.85 9.89 -0.85
C GLY A 61 2.52 8.60 -1.34
N ILE A 62 1.76 7.53 -1.42
CA ILE A 62 2.19 6.31 -2.11
C ILE A 62 1.78 6.48 -3.58
N ASN A 63 2.71 6.18 -4.49
CA ASN A 63 2.53 6.17 -5.94
C ASN A 63 3.47 5.12 -6.56
N TRP A 64 3.51 5.02 -7.89
CA TRP A 64 4.35 4.03 -8.60
C TRP A 64 5.84 4.24 -8.32
N ASP A 65 6.33 5.48 -8.31
CA ASP A 65 7.73 5.81 -7.98
C ASP A 65 8.08 5.40 -6.53
N THR A 66 7.11 5.54 -5.61
CA THR A 66 7.27 5.10 -4.22
C THR A 66 7.32 3.58 -4.11
N LEU A 67 6.53 2.86 -4.92
CA LEU A 67 6.57 1.40 -4.97
C LEU A 67 7.89 0.88 -5.57
N GLU A 68 8.40 1.55 -6.61
CA GLU A 68 9.72 1.25 -7.19
C GLU A 68 10.84 1.45 -6.14
N ALA A 69 10.86 2.60 -5.46
CA ALA A 69 11.83 2.87 -4.41
C ALA A 69 11.71 1.87 -3.24
N ALA A 70 10.50 1.45 -2.89
CA ALA A 70 10.27 0.44 -1.86
C ALA A 70 10.80 -0.95 -2.29
N LEU A 71 10.63 -1.34 -3.54
CA LEU A 71 11.19 -2.58 -4.10
C LEU A 71 12.73 -2.56 -4.05
N ASP A 72 13.33 -1.45 -4.46
CA ASP A 72 14.79 -1.28 -4.40
C ASP A 72 15.31 -1.36 -2.98
N ALA A 73 14.57 -0.82 -2.01
CA ALA A 73 14.97 -0.84 -0.60
C ALA A 73 14.89 -2.23 0.03
N ILE A 74 13.90 -3.07 -0.32
CA ILE A 74 13.75 -4.41 0.29
C ILE A 74 14.68 -5.47 -0.34
N ARG A 75 15.23 -5.19 -1.53
CA ARG A 75 16.13 -6.10 -2.27
C ARG A 75 17.62 -5.89 -1.91
N GLN A 76 17.95 -4.85 -1.15
CA GLN A 76 19.29 -4.57 -0.63
C GLN A 76 19.63 -5.40 0.60
#